data_AF-A0A6G3XR67-F1
#
_entry.id   AF-A0A6G3XR67-F1
#
_cell.length_a   1.000
_cell.length_b   1.000
_cell.length_c   1.000
_cell.angle_alpha   90.00
_cell.angle_beta   90.00
_cell.angle_gamma   90.00
#
_symmetry.space_group_name_H-M   'P 1'
#
loop_
_entity.id
_entity.type
_entity.pdbx_description
1 polymer ?
#
loop_
_entity_poly.entity_id
_entity_poly.type
_entity_poly.pdbx_seq_one_letter_code
_entity_poly.pdbx_strand_id
1 'polypeptide(L)' 'ADEVYDPYGAPITFFRSIGDEINQALDPVVTALTGVRAPH' A
#
# COMPACT_ATOMS: atom_id res chain seq x y z
N ALA A 1 25.65 -0.48 -2.66
CA ALA A 1 24.43 0.15 -3.18
C ALA A 1 23.41 -0.97 -3.20
N ASP A 2 22.43 -0.95 -2.29
CA ASP A 2 21.35 -1.93 -2.31
C ASP A 2 20.52 -1.64 -3.55
N GLU A 3 20.72 -2.45 -4.59
CA GLU A 3 19.94 -2.36 -5.81
C GLU A 3 18.48 -2.68 -5.47
N VAL A 4 17.64 -1.64 -5.54
CA VAL A 4 16.20 -1.78 -5.36
C VAL A 4 15.67 -2.64 -6.50
N TYR A 5 15.02 -3.75 -6.14
CA TYR A 5 14.45 -4.70 -7.09
C TYR A 5 13.45 -4.00 -8.02
N ASP A 6 13.66 -4.12 -9.33
CA ASP A 6 12.80 -3.55 -10.36
C ASP A 6 11.50 -4.36 -10.49
N PRO A 7 10.33 -3.79 -10.15
CA PRO A 7 9.07 -4.51 -10.21
C PRO A 7 8.49 -4.63 -11.63
N TYR A 8 9.03 -3.93 -12.64
CA TYR A 8 8.47 -3.90 -13.99
C TYR A 8 8.77 -5.21 -14.75
N GLY A 9 7.87 -6.19 -14.58
CA GLY A 9 7.95 -7.54 -15.14
C GLY A 9 7.30 -8.61 -14.24
N ALA A 10 6.96 -8.26 -13.00
CA ALA A 10 6.31 -9.16 -12.06
C ALA A 10 4.85 -9.50 -12.47
N PRO A 11 4.35 -10.70 -12.10
CA PRO A 11 2.95 -11.07 -12.32
C PRO A 11 2.00 -10.01 -11.72
N ILE A 12 0.88 -9.73 -12.39
CA ILE A 12 -0.08 -8.71 -11.96
C ILE A 12 -0.63 -8.96 -10.54
N THR A 13 -0.54 -10.21 -10.06
CA THR A 13 -0.88 -10.61 -8.70
C THR A 13 0.05 -10.01 -7.65
N PHE A 14 1.32 -9.78 -7.98
CA PHE A 14 2.29 -9.12 -7.10
C PHE A 14 1.95 -7.64 -6.92
N PHE A 15 1.61 -6.94 -8.00
CA PHE A 15 1.14 -5.55 -7.90
C PHE A 15 -0.17 -5.44 -7.10
N ARG A 16 -1.07 -6.42 -7.22
CA ARG A 16 -2.30 -6.48 -6.42
C ARG A 16 -2.03 -6.68 -4.94
N SER A 17 -1.13 -7.60 -4.56
CA SER A 17 -0.82 -7.83 -3.14
C SER A 17 -0.21 -6.60 -2.46
N ILE A 18 0.69 -5.89 -3.17
CA ILE A 18 1.27 -4.64 -2.66
C ILE A 18 0.21 -3.52 -2.56
N GLY A 19 -0.71 -3.45 -3.53
CA GLY A 19 -1.83 -2.49 -3.49
C GLY A 19 -2.79 -2.71 -2.32
N ASP A 20 -3.06 -3.97 -1.96
CA ASP A 20 -3.88 -4.32 -0.81
C ASP A 20 -3.19 -3.98 0.52
N GLU A 21 -1.88 -4.23 0.63
CA GLU A 21 -1.08 -3.88 1.81
C GLU A 21 -1.06 -2.36 2.05
N ILE A 22 -0.84 -1.57 1.00
CA ILE A 22 -0.88 -0.11 1.08
C ILE A 22 -2.27 0.39 1.48
N ASN A 23 -3.35 -0.17 0.92
CA ASN A 23 -4.71 0.22 1.28
C ASN A 23 -4.98 0.02 2.78
N GLN A 24 -4.61 -1.13 3.33
CA GLN A 24 -4.79 -1.41 4.76
C GLN A 24 -3.97 -0.46 5.66
N ALA A 25 -2.79 -0.05 5.21
CA ALA A 25 -1.94 0.86 5.96
C ALA A 25 -2.44 2.33 5.94
N LEU A 26 -3.32 2.70 5.00
CA LEU A 26 -3.79 4.08 4.84
C LEU A 26 -4.86 4.49 5.86
N ASP A 27 -5.70 3.57 6.31
CA ASP A 27 -6.75 3.85 7.30
C ASP A 27 -6.25 4.54 8.59
N PRO A 28 -5.18 4.06 9.26
CA PRO A 28 -4.65 4.74 10.43
C PRO A 28 -4.01 6.09 10.09
N VAL A 29 -3.41 6.25 8.90
CA VAL A 29 -2.78 7.50 8.47
C VAL A 29 -3.83 8.58 8.17
N VAL A 30 -4.89 8.22 7.44
CA VAL A 30 -6.02 9.10 7.15
C VAL A 30 -6.70 9.50 8.45
N THR A 31 -6.93 8.55 9.36
CA THR A 31 -7.52 8.82 10.68
C THR A 31 -6.65 9.78 11.50
N ALA A 32 -5.33 9.57 11.54
CA ALA A 32 -4.41 10.43 12.27
C ALA A 32 -4.34 11.86 11.71
N LEU A 33 -4.39 12.02 10.39
CA LEU A 33 -4.24 13.31 9.72
C LEU A 33 -5.54 14.11 9.59
N THR A 34 -6.70 13.43 9.55
CA THR A 34 -7.99 14.08 9.28
C THR A 34 -8.98 13.97 10.45
N GLY A 35 -8.74 13.06 11.40
CA GLY A 35 -9.68 12.75 12.48
C GLY A 35 -10.93 11.97 12.03
N VAL A 36 -11.08 11.72 10.73
CA VAL A 36 -12.21 10.96 10.16
C VAL A 36 -11.84 9.48 10.13
N ARG A 37 -12.66 8.62 10.75
CA ARG A 37 -12.48 7.16 10.70
C ARG A 37 -12.84 6.65 9.31
N ALA A 38 -11.99 5.81 8.72
CA ALA A 38 -12.29 5.11 7.48
C ALA A 38 -13.50 4.17 7.66
N PRO A 39 -14.43 4.10 6.69
CA PRO A 39 -15.53 3.15 6.74
C PRO A 39 -15.00 1.72 6.52
N HIS A 40 -15.34 0.83 7.46
CA HIS A 40 -15.06 -0.62 7.41
C HIS A 40 -15.87 -1.33 6.32
#